data_AF-A0A9E5GE13-F1
#
_entry.id   AF-A0A9E5GE13-F1
#
_cell.length_a   1.000
_cell.length_b   1.000
_cell.length_c   1.000
_cell.angle_alpha   90.00
_cell.angle_beta   90.00
_cell.angle_gamma   90.00
#
_symmetry.space_group_name_H-M   'P 1'
#
loop_
_entity.id
_entity.type
_entity.pdbx_description
1 polymer ?
#
loop_
_entity_poly.entity_id
_entity_poly.type
_entity_poly.pdbx_seq_one_letter_code
_entity_poly.pdbx_strand_id
1 'polypeptide(L)'
;MIGYRKRGVLGALAATFGEIAPSLIIITMLSAILHEVRESLLVQRAFAGIRVAVCALITQSVINLAKKSLIDLSTVILFLATVVATMVFSLSPIWVVVCAILSGLVLKQIKRERL
;
A
#
# COMPACT_ATOMS: atom_id res chain seq x y z
N MET A 1 8.90 -0.45 -12.63
CA MET A 1 8.58 0.18 -13.94
C MET A 1 9.66 -0.05 -15.03
N ILE A 2 10.40 -1.16 -14.98
CA ILE A 2 11.42 -1.45 -16.02
C ILE A 2 10.74 -1.91 -17.33
N GLY A 3 9.63 -2.65 -17.25
CA GLY A 3 8.86 -3.11 -18.41
C GLY A 3 8.28 -1.98 -19.28
N TYR A 4 7.79 -0.90 -18.66
CA TYR A 4 7.29 0.27 -19.39
C TYR A 4 8.39 0.97 -20.20
N ARG A 5 9.60 1.11 -19.63
CA ARG A 5 10.74 1.74 -20.30
C ARG A 5 11.29 0.94 -21.48
N LYS A 6 11.08 -0.37 -21.53
CA LYS A 6 11.60 -1.24 -22.61
C LYS A 6 10.64 -1.43 -23.78
N ARG A 7 9.33 -1.49 -23.56
CA ARG A 7 8.34 -1.80 -24.63
C ARG A 7 7.02 -1.04 -24.51
N GLY A 8 7.02 0.10 -23.82
CA GLY A 8 5.82 0.91 -23.62
C GLY A 8 4.73 0.16 -22.86
N VAL A 9 3.47 0.40 -23.24
CA VAL A 9 2.27 -0.14 -22.55
C VAL A 9 2.25 -1.67 -22.54
N LEU A 10 2.61 -2.32 -23.63
CA LEU A 10 2.66 -3.79 -23.72
C LEU A 10 3.69 -4.39 -22.74
N GLY A 11 4.82 -3.71 -22.55
CA GLY A 11 5.83 -4.12 -21.57
C GLY A 11 5.40 -3.92 -20.12
N ALA A 12 4.54 -2.95 -19.84
CA ALA A 12 3.95 -2.76 -18.51
C ALA A 12 2.91 -3.84 -18.20
N LEU A 13 2.03 -4.17 -19.14
CA LEU A 13 1.04 -5.24 -18.99
C LEU A 13 1.73 -6.60 -18.78
N ALA A 14 2.73 -6.93 -19.60
CA ALA A 14 3.48 -8.16 -19.44
C ALA A 14 4.21 -8.23 -18.08
N ALA A 15 4.70 -7.10 -17.56
CA ALA A 15 5.35 -7.05 -16.25
C ALA A 15 4.36 -7.28 -15.10
N THR A 16 3.16 -6.69 -15.14
CA THR A 16 2.14 -6.93 -14.11
C THR A 16 1.64 -8.37 -14.13
N PHE A 17 1.41 -8.94 -15.32
CA PHE A 17 1.03 -10.35 -15.42
C PHE A 17 2.16 -11.27 -14.95
N GLY A 18 3.41 -10.95 -15.29
CA GLY A 18 4.58 -11.71 -14.84
C GLY A 18 4.85 -11.63 -13.33
N GLU A 19 4.40 -10.57 -12.64
CA GLU A 19 4.51 -10.44 -11.19
C GLU A 19 3.36 -11.13 -10.45
N ILE A 20 2.14 -11.07 -11.00
CA ILE A 20 0.95 -11.67 -10.38
C ILE A 20 0.93 -13.20 -10.59
N ALA A 21 1.34 -13.69 -11.77
CA ALA A 21 1.37 -15.12 -12.09
C ALA A 21 2.13 -15.99 -11.07
N PRO A 22 3.39 -15.69 -10.69
CA PRO A 22 4.11 -16.50 -9.71
C PRO A 22 3.43 -16.49 -8.34
N SER A 23 2.88 -15.34 -7.92
CA SER A 23 2.15 -15.23 -6.65
C SER A 23 0.89 -16.12 -6.64
N LEU A 24 0.11 -16.10 -7.73
CA LEU A 24 -1.08 -16.94 -7.87
C LEU A 24 -0.73 -18.44 -7.86
N ILE A 25 0.33 -18.85 -8.57
CA ILE A 25 0.78 -20.24 -8.60
C ILE A 25 1.15 -20.71 -7.19
N ILE A 26 1.90 -19.91 -6.44
CA ILE A 26 2.33 -20.26 -5.07
C ILE A 26 1.11 -20.37 -4.14
N ILE A 27 0.20 -19.39 -4.16
CA ILE A 27 -0.97 -19.37 -3.26
C ILE A 27 -1.91 -20.55 -3.57
N THR A 28 -2.18 -20.83 -4.84
CA THR A 28 -3.07 -21.94 -5.24
C THR A 28 -2.48 -23.29 -4.85
N MET A 29 -1.17 -23.49 -5.07
CA MET A 29 -0.45 -24.69 -4.64
C MET A 29 -0.51 -24.87 -3.11
N LEU A 30 -0.21 -23.82 -2.35
CA LEU A 30 -0.32 -23.85 -0.89
C LEU A 30 -1.74 -24.12 -0.41
N SER A 31 -2.75 -23.52 -1.06
CA SER A 31 -4.16 -23.70 -0.71
C SER A 31 -4.62 -25.15 -0.92
N ALA A 32 -4.17 -25.81 -1.99
CA ALA A 32 -4.52 -27.21 -2.26
C ALA A 32 -4.00 -28.13 -1.14
N ILE A 33 -2.75 -27.93 -0.73
CA ILE A 33 -2.11 -28.70 0.36
C ILE A 33 -2.77 -28.38 1.71
N LEU A 34 -3.09 -27.10 1.97
CA LEU A 34 -3.77 -26.67 3.20
C LEU A 34 -5.17 -27.23 3.35
N HIS A 35 -5.89 -27.45 2.25
CA HIS A 35 -7.26 -27.97 2.28
C HIS A 35 -7.31 -29.37 2.91
N GLU A 36 -6.30 -30.21 2.65
CA GLU A 36 -6.20 -31.55 3.22
C GLU A 36 -5.82 -31.55 4.72
N VAL A 37 -5.11 -30.52 5.20
CA VAL A 37 -4.59 -30.45 6.60
C VAL A 37 -5.48 -29.56 7.50
N ARG A 38 -6.53 -28.94 6.95
CA ARG A 38 -7.40 -27.96 7.62
C ARG A 38 -8.24 -28.54 8.76
N GLU A 39 -8.41 -29.87 8.81
CA GLU A 39 -9.19 -30.54 9.86
C GLU A 39 -8.52 -30.49 11.24
N SER A 40 -7.22 -30.19 11.31
CA SER A 40 -6.52 -30.10 12.60
C SER A 40 -6.63 -28.71 13.24
N LEU A 41 -7.02 -28.69 14.52
CA LEU A 41 -7.15 -27.48 15.35
C LEU A 41 -5.85 -26.65 15.43
N LEU A 42 -4.70 -27.31 15.25
CA LEU A 42 -3.37 -26.70 15.28
C LEU A 42 -3.16 -25.71 14.13
N VAL A 43 -3.64 -26.05 12.93
CA VAL A 43 -3.47 -25.21 11.73
C VAL A 43 -4.28 -23.92 11.85
N GLN A 44 -5.49 -23.97 12.43
CA GLN A 44 -6.31 -22.77 12.68
C GLN A 44 -5.62 -21.78 13.63
N ARG A 45 -4.96 -22.29 14.68
CA ARG A 45 -4.19 -21.46 15.61
C ARG A 45 -2.96 -20.84 14.94
N ALA A 46 -2.28 -21.57 14.06
CA ALA A 46 -1.17 -21.02 13.28
C ALA A 46 -1.62 -19.87 12.36
N PHE A 47 -2.78 -19.97 11.70
CA PHE A 47 -3.32 -18.87 10.89
C PHE A 47 -3.67 -17.62 11.69
N ALA A 48 -4.15 -17.78 12.92
CA ALA A 48 -4.37 -16.64 13.82
C ALA A 48 -3.04 -15.91 14.10
N GLY A 49 -1.95 -16.66 14.33
CA GLY A 49 -0.60 -16.10 14.48
C GLY A 49 -0.11 -15.35 13.23
N ILE A 50 -0.31 -15.93 12.04
CA ILE A 50 0.07 -15.29 10.76
C ILE A 50 -0.65 -13.95 10.57
N ARG A 51 -1.94 -13.86 10.90
CA ARG A 51 -2.70 -12.60 10.79
C ARG A 51 -2.10 -11.51 11.67
N VAL A 52 -1.74 -11.83 12.91
CA VAL A 52 -1.10 -10.88 13.83
C VAL A 52 0.28 -10.45 13.31
N ALA A 53 1.08 -11.39 12.79
CA ALA A 53 2.39 -11.10 12.21
C ALA A 53 2.29 -10.16 10.99
N VAL A 54 1.31 -10.39 10.12
CA VAL A 54 1.06 -9.52 8.95
C VAL A 54 0.66 -8.12 9.41
N CYS A 55 -0.22 -7.98 10.41
CA CYS A 55 -0.55 -6.67 10.98
C CYS A 55 0.68 -5.93 11.52
N ALA A 56 1.60 -6.63 12.18
CA ALA A 56 2.86 -6.06 12.67
C ALA A 56 3.76 -5.58 11.50
N LEU A 57 3.90 -6.39 10.45
CA LEU A 57 4.69 -6.04 9.25
C LEU A 57 4.10 -4.84 8.50
N ILE A 58 2.78 -4.77 8.38
CA ILE A 58 2.09 -3.61 7.77
C ILE A 58 2.36 -2.37 8.61
N THR A 59 2.20 -2.46 9.93
CA THR A 59 2.47 -1.34 10.86
C THR A 59 3.91 -0.84 10.72
N GLN A 60 4.88 -1.75 10.70
CA GLN A 60 6.28 -1.42 10.48
C GLN A 60 6.51 -0.72 9.13
N SER A 61 5.89 -1.23 8.07
CA SER A 61 5.97 -0.65 6.73
C SER A 61 5.38 0.76 6.68
N VAL A 62 4.24 0.97 7.33
CA VAL A 62 3.59 2.29 7.44
C VAL A 62 4.46 3.26 8.24
N ILE A 63 5.03 2.85 9.38
CA ILE A 63 5.92 3.70 10.19
C ILE A 63 7.17 4.06 9.38
N ASN A 64 7.76 3.11 8.66
CA ASN A 64 8.97 3.36 7.88
C ASN A 64 8.68 4.31 6.70
N LEU A 65 7.53 4.13 6.04
CA LEU A 65 7.07 5.03 4.99
C LEU A 65 6.77 6.42 5.54
N ALA A 66 6.13 6.51 6.70
CA ALA A 66 5.84 7.75 7.40
C ALA A 66 7.13 8.51 7.74
N LYS A 67 8.12 7.85 8.36
CA LYS A 67 9.43 8.48 8.67
C LYS A 67 10.16 8.97 7.42
N LYS A 68 10.09 8.22 6.32
CA LYS A 68 10.74 8.59 5.05
C LYS A 68 9.98 9.69 4.29
N SER A 69 8.66 9.75 4.44
CA SER A 69 7.79 10.68 3.71
C SER A 69 7.54 11.98 4.47
N LEU A 70 7.53 11.97 5.81
CA LEU A 70 7.16 13.09 6.68
C LEU A 70 8.39 13.90 7.14
N ILE A 71 9.30 14.20 6.21
CA ILE A 71 10.53 14.95 6.53
C ILE A 71 10.32 16.47 6.64
N ASP A 72 9.21 17.00 6.13
CA ASP A 72 8.92 18.43 6.04
C ASP A 72 7.67 18.77 6.87
N LEU A 73 7.68 19.89 7.63
CA LEU A 73 6.55 20.35 8.45
C LEU A 73 5.25 20.46 7.63
N SER A 74 5.35 20.90 6.37
CA SER A 74 4.20 20.99 5.44
C SER A 74 3.62 19.61 5.10
N THR A 75 4.46 18.58 4.99
CA THR A 75 4.02 17.20 4.71
C THR A 75 3.37 16.57 5.94
N VAL A 76 3.82 16.94 7.14
CA VAL A 76 3.20 16.53 8.42
C VAL A 76 1.80 17.12 8.57
N ILE A 77 1.63 18.40 8.24
CA ILE A 77 0.32 19.07 8.29
C ILE A 77 -0.66 18.44 7.30
N LEU A 78 -0.23 18.16 6.06
CA LEU A 78 -1.06 17.47 5.08
C LEU A 78 -1.43 16.05 5.53
N PHE A 79 -0.49 15.31 6.09
CA PHE A 79 -0.75 13.99 6.64
C PHE A 79 -1.81 14.04 7.76
N LEU A 80 -1.66 14.95 8.71
CA LEU A 80 -2.62 15.12 9.80
C LEU A 80 -4.02 15.52 9.28
N ALA A 81 -4.08 16.44 8.31
CA ALA A 81 -5.33 16.86 7.68
C ALA A 81 -6.04 15.68 6.97
N THR A 82 -5.30 14.84 6.23
CA THR A 82 -5.88 13.67 5.54
C THR A 82 -6.35 12.57 6.50
N VAL A 83 -5.61 12.33 7.59
CA VAL A 83 -6.01 11.37 8.63
C VAL A 83 -7.31 11.82 9.31
N VAL A 84 -7.39 13.09 9.70
CA VAL A 84 -8.59 13.66 10.34
C VAL A 84 -9.78 13.66 9.37
N ALA A 85 -9.57 14.05 8.11
CA ALA A 85 -10.61 14.03 7.09
C ALA A 85 -11.16 12.61 6.86
N THR A 86 -10.28 11.59 6.85
CA THR A 86 -10.69 10.18 6.63
C THR A 86 -11.38 9.58 7.87
N MET A 87 -11.03 10.00 9.09
CA MET A 87 -11.70 9.54 10.32
C MET A 87 -13.10 10.14 10.49
N VAL A 88 -13.29 11.41 10.15
CA VAL A 88 -14.55 12.14 10.41
C VAL A 88 -15.54 11.96 9.26
N PHE A 89 -15.06 11.98 8.03
CA PHE A 89 -15.88 11.66 6.87
C PHE A 89 -15.59 10.21 6.48
N SER A 90 -16.53 9.30 6.72
CA SER A 90 -16.60 7.99 6.06
C SER A 90 -16.82 8.10 4.53
N LEU A 91 -16.35 9.20 3.91
CA LEU A 91 -16.35 9.41 2.47
C LEU A 91 -15.25 8.57 1.84
N SER A 92 -15.54 8.13 0.62
CA SER A 92 -14.59 7.39 -0.19
C SER A 92 -13.22 8.09 -0.20
N PRO A 93 -12.13 7.42 0.22
CA PRO A 93 -10.77 7.98 0.32
C PRO A 93 -10.28 8.68 -0.94
N ILE A 94 -10.91 8.35 -2.07
CA ILE A 94 -10.71 8.98 -3.38
C ILE A 94 -10.82 10.50 -3.30
N TRP A 95 -11.85 11.05 -2.63
CA TRP A 95 -12.03 12.51 -2.53
C TRP A 95 -10.95 13.17 -1.67
N VAL A 96 -10.52 12.51 -0.60
CA VAL A 96 -9.43 12.99 0.27
C VAL A 96 -8.12 13.04 -0.51
N VAL A 97 -7.84 12.04 -1.36
CA VAL A 97 -6.65 11.99 -2.21
C VAL A 97 -6.66 13.13 -3.24
N VAL A 98 -7.79 13.41 -3.88
CA VAL A 98 -7.90 14.50 -4.86
C VAL A 98 -7.65 15.86 -4.19
N CYS A 99 -8.29 16.13 -3.03
CA CYS A 99 -8.05 17.36 -2.28
C CYS A 99 -6.59 17.48 -1.80
N ALA A 100 -5.99 16.38 -1.34
CA ALA A 100 -4.59 16.36 -0.92
C ALA A 100 -3.62 16.70 -2.07
N ILE A 101 -3.87 16.18 -3.28
CA ILE A 101 -3.08 16.50 -4.48
C ILE A 101 -3.19 17.99 -4.82
N LEU A 102 -4.41 18.56 -4.78
CA LEU A 102 -4.62 19.98 -5.02
C LEU A 102 -3.88 20.85 -3.99
N SER A 103 -4.04 20.57 -2.70
CA SER A 103 -3.33 21.30 -1.64
C SER A 103 -1.81 21.13 -1.70
N GLY A 104 -1.34 19.94 -2.08
CA GLY A 104 0.09 19.63 -2.22
C GLY A 104 0.73 20.35 -3.41
N LEU A 105 0.02 20.51 -4.53
CA LEU A 105 0.49 21.26 -5.69
C LEU A 105 0.62 22.76 -5.39
N VAL A 106 -0.37 23.33 -4.68
CA VAL A 106 -0.36 24.75 -4.28
C VAL A 106 0.80 25.04 -3.32
N LEU A 107 1.01 24.20 -2.30
CA LEU A 107 2.13 24.34 -1.36
C LEU A 107 3.50 24.14 -2.05
N LYS A 108 3.57 23.25 -3.05
CA LYS A 108 4.80 23.03 -3.83
C LYS A 108 5.11 24.19 -4.78
N GLN A 109 4.10 24.89 -5.31
CA GLN A 109 4.32 26.13 -6.07
C GLN A 109 4.85 27.26 -5.18
N ILE A 110 4.33 27.42 -3.96
CA ILE A 110 4.80 28.44 -3.01
C ILE A 110 6.26 28.18 -2.56
N LYS A 111 6.66 26.92 -2.36
CA LYS A 111 8.05 26.58 -1.98
C LYS A 111 9.03 26.67 -3.17
N ARG A 112 8.54 26.63 -4.42
CA ARG A 112 9.35 26.76 -5.65
C ARG A 112 9.64 28.21 -6.05
N GLU A 113 8.83 29.18 -5.62
CA GLU A 113 9.10 30.62 -5.85
C GLU A 113 10.12 31.25 -4.86
N ARG A 114 10.57 30.50 -3.84
CA ARG A 114 11.63 30.96 -2.92
C ARG A 114 13.05 30.43 -3.25
N LEU A 115 13.24 29.82 -4.42
CA LEU A 115 14.55 29.37 -4.94
C LEU A 115 14.95 30.17 -6.17
#